data_AF-A0A1E1X0H5-F1
#
_entry.id   AF-A0A1E1X0H5-F1
#
_cell.length_a   1.000
_cell.length_b   1.000
_cell.length_c   1.000
_cell.angle_alpha   90.00
_cell.angle_beta   90.00
_cell.angle_gamma   90.00
#
_symmetry.space_group_name_H-M   'P 1'
#
loop_
_entity.id
_entity.type
_entity.pdbx_description
1 polymer ?
#
loop_
_entity_poly.entity_id
_entity_poly.type
_entity_poly.pdbx_seq_one_letter_code
_entity_poly.pdbx_strand_id
1 'polypeptide(L)'
;MAPLLQIGLLVLFAIVIFAIIGLEFYSGALHKTCYSLEDANEIVPEGEQETPCYQDSPLNSSHPSGAYICDHNVSICKEGWIGPNYGITSFDNIFFAMLTVFQCITMEGWTAILYWTNDALGNSFNWVYFVPLIILGSFFMLNLVLGVLSGEFAKERERVENRQAFLKIRRQQQLERELDGYVEWICKAEEVILAEERTTEEEKMHIMEARRRAANKRKKLKSMHNKSTDEEEEEEVEDEGFAR
;
A
#
# COMPACT_ATOMS: atom_id res chain seq x y z
N MET A 1 2.78 -0.27 -13.15
CA MET A 1 2.15 1.07 -13.27
C MET A 1 0.67 1.01 -13.65
N ALA A 2 0.26 0.20 -14.64
CA ALA A 2 -1.16 0.02 -14.99
C ALA A 2 -2.11 -0.31 -13.81
N PRO A 3 -1.76 -1.19 -12.84
CA PRO A 3 -2.66 -1.48 -11.72
C PRO A 3 -2.80 -0.32 -10.72
N LEU A 4 -1.73 0.45 -10.50
CA LEU A 4 -1.78 1.65 -9.64
C LEU A 4 -2.66 2.75 -10.25
N LEU A 5 -2.68 2.87 -11.58
CA LEU A 5 -3.53 3.83 -12.28
C LEU A 5 -5.01 3.51 -12.11
N GLN A 6 -5.40 2.24 -12.17
CA GLN A 6 -6.79 1.82 -11.97
C GLN A 6 -7.29 2.18 -10.57
N ILE A 7 -6.44 2.04 -9.57
CA ILE A 7 -6.77 2.40 -8.18
C ILE A 7 -6.84 3.90 -8.02
N GLY A 8 -5.87 4.63 -8.55
CA GLY A 8 -5.90 6.10 -8.56
C GLY A 8 -7.18 6.64 -9.20
N LEU A 9 -7.66 6.00 -10.28
CA LEU A 9 -8.90 6.36 -10.95
C LEU A 9 -10.13 6.02 -10.08
N LEU A 10 -10.14 4.87 -9.41
CA LEU A 10 -11.21 4.50 -8.47
C LEU A 10 -11.28 5.48 -7.28
N VAL A 11 -10.13 5.85 -6.72
CA VAL A 11 -10.01 6.83 -5.63
C VAL A 11 -10.53 8.19 -6.09
N LEU A 12 -10.06 8.67 -7.25
CA LEU A 12 -10.51 9.92 -7.82
C LEU A 12 -12.02 9.92 -8.07
N PHE A 13 -12.57 8.83 -8.59
CA PHE A 13 -14.00 8.69 -8.83
C PHE A 13 -14.81 8.76 -7.54
N ALA A 14 -14.37 8.09 -6.47
CA ALA A 14 -15.03 8.19 -5.17
C ALA A 14 -14.95 9.61 -4.59
N ILE A 15 -13.79 10.26 -4.69
CA ILE A 15 -13.62 11.68 -4.26
C ILE A 15 -14.62 12.57 -4.99
N VAL A 16 -14.79 12.39 -6.30
CA VAL A 16 -15.75 13.18 -7.10
C VAL A 16 -17.18 12.96 -6.63
N ILE A 17 -17.59 11.71 -6.34
CA ILE A 17 -18.94 11.42 -5.82
C ILE A 17 -19.19 12.15 -4.50
N PHE A 18 -18.28 12.00 -3.53
CA PHE A 18 -18.44 12.65 -2.23
C PHE A 18 -18.35 14.18 -2.34
N ALA A 19 -17.52 14.71 -3.24
CA ALA A 19 -17.41 16.15 -3.48
C ALA A 19 -18.71 16.73 -4.06
N ILE A 20 -19.37 16.05 -5.00
CA ILE A 20 -20.67 16.48 -5.53
C ILE A 20 -21.72 16.47 -4.42
N ILE A 21 -21.78 15.38 -3.63
CA ILE A 21 -22.71 15.28 -2.50
C ILE A 21 -22.46 16.40 -1.49
N GLY A 22 -21.21 16.62 -1.09
CA GLY A 22 -20.82 17.67 -0.16
C GLY A 22 -21.13 19.07 -0.68
N LEU A 23 -20.91 19.33 -1.98
CA LEU A 23 -21.27 20.60 -2.62
C LEU A 23 -22.77 20.86 -2.53
N GLU A 24 -23.62 19.88 -2.85
CA GLU A 24 -25.08 20.05 -2.77
C GLU A 24 -25.57 20.32 -1.33
N PHE A 25 -24.93 19.73 -0.32
CA PHE A 25 -25.33 19.91 1.08
C PHE A 25 -24.76 21.16 1.75
N TYR A 26 -23.53 21.56 1.40
CA TYR A 26 -22.75 22.55 2.15
C TYR A 26 -22.39 23.82 1.35
N SER A 27 -22.89 23.95 0.12
CA SER A 27 -22.68 25.16 -0.69
C SER A 27 -23.19 26.42 0.04
N GLY A 28 -22.32 27.41 0.16
CA GLY A 28 -22.58 28.69 0.81
C GLY A 28 -22.62 28.65 2.33
N ALA A 29 -22.50 27.48 2.96
CA ALA A 29 -22.72 27.34 4.40
C ALA A 29 -21.58 27.96 5.24
N LEU A 30 -20.36 27.99 4.71
CA LEU A 30 -19.14 28.38 5.46
C LEU A 30 -18.74 29.86 5.28
N HIS A 31 -19.65 30.72 4.81
CA HIS A 31 -19.38 32.15 4.55
C HIS A 31 -19.95 33.12 5.58
N LYS A 32 -20.54 32.59 6.66
CA LYS A 32 -21.12 33.37 7.76
C LYS A 32 -20.28 33.24 9.00
N THR A 33 -19.93 34.36 9.62
CA THR A 33 -19.23 34.41 10.91
C THR A 33 -19.77 35.55 11.77
N CYS A 34 -19.30 35.65 13.00
CA CYS A 34 -19.71 36.68 13.95
C CYS A 34 -18.93 37.96 13.70
N TYR A 35 -19.64 39.03 13.32
CA TYR A 35 -19.08 40.37 13.17
C TYR A 35 -19.42 41.24 14.37
N SER A 36 -18.52 42.13 14.78
CA SER A 36 -18.74 43.08 15.87
C SER A 36 -19.92 44.02 15.59
N LEU A 37 -20.67 44.39 16.62
CA LEU A 37 -21.71 45.43 16.53
C LEU A 37 -21.12 46.85 16.44
N GLU A 38 -19.88 47.05 16.89
CA GLU A 38 -19.19 48.35 16.87
C GLU A 38 -18.51 48.61 15.51
N ASP A 39 -17.87 47.59 14.94
CA ASP A 39 -17.28 47.62 13.60
C ASP A 39 -17.80 46.45 12.76
N ALA A 40 -18.59 46.78 11.72
CA ALA A 40 -19.25 45.80 10.86
C ALA A 40 -18.28 44.99 9.96
N ASN A 41 -16.99 45.32 9.93
CA ASN A 41 -15.96 44.60 9.20
C ASN A 41 -15.01 43.79 10.11
N GLU A 42 -15.12 43.95 11.42
CA GLU A 42 -14.30 43.22 12.38
C GLU A 42 -14.96 41.88 12.73
N ILE A 43 -14.25 40.78 12.49
CA ILE A 43 -14.68 39.43 12.87
C ILE A 43 -14.30 39.21 14.34
N VAL A 44 -15.25 38.74 15.13
CA VAL A 44 -15.04 38.37 16.53
C VAL A 44 -14.77 36.87 16.57
N PRO A 45 -13.51 36.44 16.80
CA PRO A 45 -13.17 35.02 16.84
C PRO A 45 -13.66 34.37 18.13
N GLU A 46 -13.98 33.08 18.07
CA GLU A 46 -14.23 32.27 19.25
C GLU A 46 -12.93 31.61 19.71
N GLY A 47 -12.31 32.17 20.76
CA GLY A 47 -11.03 31.69 21.26
C GLY A 47 -9.87 32.06 20.33
N GLU A 48 -9.23 31.06 19.72
CA GLU A 48 -8.04 31.26 18.87
C GLU A 48 -8.33 31.24 17.35
N GLN A 49 -9.56 30.91 16.92
CA GLN A 49 -9.89 30.74 15.50
C GLN A 49 -11.23 31.38 15.13
N GLU A 50 -11.34 31.77 13.86
CA GLU A 50 -12.57 32.24 13.24
C GLU A 50 -13.49 31.02 12.95
N THR A 51 -14.72 31.06 13.46
CA THR A 51 -15.67 29.95 13.33
C THR A 51 -16.90 30.36 12.52
N PRO A 52 -17.51 29.43 11.76
CA PRO A 52 -18.79 29.68 11.12
C PRO A 52 -19.90 29.86 12.16
N CYS A 53 -20.94 30.62 11.81
CA CYS A 53 -22.12 30.80 12.66
C CYS A 53 -23.42 30.47 11.93
N TYR A 54 -24.42 30.10 12.71
CA TYR A 54 -25.80 29.98 12.26
C TYR A 54 -26.53 31.31 12.44
N GLN A 55 -27.18 31.76 11.37
CA GLN A 55 -27.93 33.00 11.37
C GLN A 55 -29.27 32.80 12.07
N ASP A 56 -29.33 33.13 13.36
CA ASP A 56 -30.58 33.11 14.12
C ASP A 56 -31.49 34.29 13.74
N SER A 57 -32.81 34.06 13.74
CA SER A 57 -33.80 35.10 13.47
C SER A 57 -34.29 35.68 14.80
N PRO A 58 -34.29 37.00 14.99
CA PRO A 58 -34.72 37.62 16.25
C PRO A 58 -36.18 37.35 16.62
N LEU A 59 -36.99 36.78 15.72
CA LEU A 59 -38.39 36.40 15.96
C LEU A 59 -38.60 34.93 16.38
N ASN A 60 -37.61 34.05 16.18
CA ASN A 60 -37.73 32.62 16.47
C ASN A 60 -36.39 32.11 17.01
N SER A 61 -36.27 31.96 18.32
CA SER A 61 -35.10 31.43 19.03
C SER A 61 -34.88 29.92 18.81
N SER A 62 -35.37 29.37 17.70
CA SER A 62 -35.29 27.96 17.36
C SER A 62 -34.13 27.74 16.40
N HIS A 63 -32.96 27.51 16.96
CA HIS A 63 -31.75 27.13 16.24
C HIS A 63 -31.55 25.61 16.30
N PRO A 64 -30.99 24.99 15.24
CA PRO A 64 -30.70 23.57 15.23
C PRO A 64 -29.66 23.21 16.29
N SER A 65 -29.81 22.04 16.92
CA SER A 65 -28.92 21.61 18.00
C SER A 65 -27.48 21.45 17.51
N GLY A 66 -26.54 22.06 18.24
CA GLY A 66 -25.12 22.03 17.92
C GLY A 66 -24.68 23.05 16.86
N ALA A 67 -25.55 23.96 16.44
CA ALA A 67 -25.17 25.12 15.66
C ALA A 67 -24.60 26.23 16.57
N TYR A 68 -23.66 27.00 16.04
CA TYR A 68 -23.01 28.07 16.77
C TYR A 68 -23.78 29.38 16.62
N ILE A 69 -23.96 30.10 17.74
CA ILE A 69 -24.72 31.34 17.82
C ILE A 69 -23.83 32.41 18.40
N CYS A 70 -23.69 33.50 17.66
CA CYS A 70 -22.96 34.69 18.11
C CYS A 70 -23.60 35.30 19.35
N ASP A 71 -22.79 35.87 20.26
CA ASP A 71 -23.32 36.65 21.38
C ASP A 71 -24.00 37.92 20.85
N HIS A 72 -25.32 37.99 20.99
CA HIS A 72 -26.16 39.09 20.53
C HIS A 72 -25.81 40.47 21.13
N ASN A 73 -25.08 40.53 22.25
CA ASN A 73 -24.69 41.80 22.85
C ASN A 73 -23.43 42.41 22.24
N VAL A 74 -22.59 41.56 21.61
CA VAL A 74 -21.26 41.95 21.12
C VAL A 74 -21.16 41.79 19.60
N SER A 75 -21.84 40.79 19.05
CA SER A 75 -21.66 40.37 17.67
C SER A 75 -22.96 39.91 16.99
N ILE A 76 -22.97 39.93 15.66
CA ILE A 76 -24.07 39.45 14.83
C ILE A 76 -23.56 38.50 13.76
N CYS A 77 -24.29 37.40 13.55
CA CYS A 77 -23.97 36.44 12.50
C CYS A 77 -24.32 37.04 11.13
N LYS A 78 -23.31 37.26 10.30
CA LYS A 78 -23.47 37.90 8.99
C LYS A 78 -22.62 37.21 7.93
N GLU A 79 -23.12 37.21 6.71
CA GLU A 79 -22.38 36.77 5.53
C GLU A 79 -21.37 37.83 5.08
N GLY A 80 -20.17 37.40 4.72
CA GLY A 80 -19.06 38.28 4.36
C GLY A 80 -17.69 37.69 4.62
N TRP A 81 -17.64 36.53 5.28
CA TRP A 81 -16.40 35.82 5.55
C TRP A 81 -15.96 35.02 4.34
N ILE A 82 -14.66 35.05 4.04
CA ILE A 82 -14.08 34.26 2.95
C ILE A 82 -14.17 32.75 3.21
N GLY A 83 -14.32 32.35 4.48
CA GLY A 83 -14.43 30.97 4.92
C GLY A 83 -13.17 30.46 5.62
N PRO A 84 -13.25 29.26 6.22
CA PRO A 84 -12.16 28.71 7.02
C PRO A 84 -10.90 28.46 6.19
N ASN A 85 -9.74 28.54 6.84
CA ASN A 85 -8.42 28.42 6.21
C ASN A 85 -8.24 29.34 4.99
N TYR A 86 -8.60 30.63 5.13
CA TYR A 86 -8.54 31.63 4.07
C TYR A 86 -9.37 31.26 2.82
N GLY A 87 -10.50 30.59 3.03
CA GLY A 87 -11.42 30.15 1.96
C GLY A 87 -10.96 28.92 1.17
N ILE A 88 -9.90 28.23 1.61
CA ILE A 88 -9.44 26.99 0.95
C ILE A 88 -10.38 25.83 1.27
N THR A 89 -10.84 25.74 2.52
CA THR A 89 -11.78 24.72 2.98
C THR A 89 -13.19 25.18 2.67
N SER A 90 -13.70 24.76 1.52
CA SER A 90 -14.99 25.21 0.97
C SER A 90 -15.67 24.10 0.17
N PHE A 91 -17.00 24.13 0.14
CA PHE A 91 -17.85 23.27 -0.68
C PHE A 91 -18.53 24.01 -1.84
N ASP A 92 -18.16 25.26 -2.12
CA ASP A 92 -18.88 26.12 -3.07
C ASP A 92 -18.54 25.81 -4.53
N ASN A 93 -17.34 25.28 -4.76
CA ASN A 93 -16.87 24.88 -6.09
C ASN A 93 -16.40 23.43 -6.05
N ILE A 94 -16.61 22.72 -7.16
CA ILE A 94 -16.25 21.29 -7.25
C ILE A 94 -14.75 21.04 -6.95
N PHE A 95 -13.86 21.94 -7.35
CA PHE A 95 -12.43 21.79 -7.08
C PHE A 95 -12.08 21.94 -5.59
N PHE A 96 -12.63 22.94 -4.91
CA PHE A 96 -12.44 23.13 -3.47
C PHE A 96 -13.15 22.05 -2.65
N ALA A 97 -14.32 21.59 -3.10
CA ALA A 97 -15.02 20.46 -2.49
C ALA A 97 -14.20 19.17 -2.62
N MET A 98 -13.60 18.89 -3.79
CA MET A 98 -12.69 17.76 -3.97
C MET A 98 -11.45 17.85 -3.08
N LEU A 99 -10.86 19.04 -2.93
CA LEU A 99 -9.71 19.27 -2.05
C LEU A 99 -10.07 19.01 -0.58
N THR A 100 -11.20 19.55 -0.13
CA THR A 100 -11.72 19.39 1.22
C THR A 100 -12.05 17.91 1.50
N VAL A 101 -12.69 17.22 0.57
CA VAL A 101 -12.96 15.78 0.65
C VAL A 101 -11.67 14.97 0.68
N PHE A 102 -10.68 15.32 -0.14
CA PHE A 102 -9.37 14.68 -0.12
C PHE A 102 -8.70 14.83 1.25
N GLN A 103 -8.69 16.03 1.83
CA GLN A 103 -8.21 16.29 3.18
C GLN A 103 -8.95 15.43 4.24
N CYS A 104 -10.28 15.29 4.11
CA CYS A 104 -11.03 14.39 4.98
C CYS A 104 -10.60 12.93 4.84
N ILE A 105 -10.39 12.45 3.61
CA ILE A 105 -9.96 11.07 3.33
C ILE A 105 -8.56 10.79 3.87
N THR A 106 -7.65 11.78 3.88
CA THR A 106 -6.32 11.62 4.49
C THR A 106 -6.35 11.57 6.02
N MET A 107 -7.54 11.67 6.65
CA MET A 107 -7.74 11.68 8.11
C MET A 107 -7.02 12.83 8.83
N GLU A 108 -6.76 13.93 8.12
CA GLU A 108 -6.05 15.08 8.67
C GLU A 108 -6.97 16.30 8.68
N GLY A 109 -7.20 16.90 9.85
CA GLY A 109 -8.08 18.07 9.98
C GLY A 109 -9.58 17.83 9.68
N TRP A 110 -10.00 16.59 9.44
CA TRP A 110 -11.40 16.26 9.07
C TRP A 110 -12.42 16.58 10.16
N THR A 111 -12.03 16.47 11.44
CA THR A 111 -12.89 16.79 12.59
C THR A 111 -13.18 18.28 12.67
N ALA A 112 -12.21 19.15 12.32
CA ALA A 112 -12.41 20.58 12.26
C ALA A 112 -13.46 20.94 11.20
N ILE A 113 -13.38 20.30 10.02
CA ILE A 113 -14.36 20.48 8.93
C ILE A 113 -15.75 20.06 9.39
N LEU A 114 -15.87 18.91 10.06
CA LEU A 114 -17.13 18.46 10.65
C LEU A 114 -17.68 19.50 11.64
N TYR A 115 -16.85 20.02 12.55
CA TYR A 115 -17.28 21.01 13.53
C TYR A 115 -17.70 22.31 12.87
N TRP A 116 -16.95 22.83 11.90
CA TRP A 116 -17.38 24.00 11.13
C TRP A 116 -18.73 23.80 10.42
N THR A 117 -18.99 22.61 9.85
CA THR A 117 -20.30 22.32 9.27
C THR A 117 -21.40 22.18 10.33
N ASN A 118 -21.08 21.69 11.52
CA ASN A 118 -22.02 21.64 12.64
C ASN A 118 -22.35 23.04 13.16
N ASP A 119 -21.35 23.90 13.29
CA ASP A 119 -21.51 25.27 13.75
C ASP A 119 -22.37 26.08 12.76
N ALA A 120 -22.20 25.83 11.45
CA ALA A 120 -22.96 26.50 10.40
C ALA A 120 -24.42 25.99 10.23
N LEU A 121 -24.68 24.69 10.36
CA LEU A 121 -25.96 24.06 9.98
C LEU A 121 -26.63 23.21 11.08
N GLY A 122 -25.94 22.95 12.18
CA GLY A 122 -26.33 22.03 13.25
C GLY A 122 -25.80 20.60 13.06
N ASN A 123 -25.80 19.82 14.15
CA ASN A 123 -25.17 18.48 14.18
C ASN A 123 -26.10 17.33 13.74
N SER A 124 -27.37 17.58 13.44
CA SER A 124 -28.36 16.50 13.24
C SER A 124 -28.09 15.60 12.03
N PHE A 125 -27.59 16.15 10.93
CA PHE A 125 -27.42 15.41 9.67
C PHE A 125 -25.97 15.25 9.21
N ASN A 126 -25.03 16.06 9.72
CA ASN A 126 -23.65 16.06 9.22
C ASN A 126 -22.93 14.72 9.44
N TRP A 127 -23.20 14.04 10.54
CA TRP A 127 -22.62 12.71 10.79
C TRP A 127 -22.98 11.67 9.71
N VAL A 128 -24.14 11.80 9.05
CA VAL A 128 -24.57 10.90 7.96
C VAL A 128 -23.69 11.05 6.72
N TYR A 129 -23.09 12.24 6.52
CA TYR A 129 -22.13 12.46 5.44
C TYR A 129 -20.71 12.09 5.87
N PHE A 130 -20.23 12.61 7.00
CA PHE A 130 -18.84 12.45 7.40
C PHE A 130 -18.49 11.03 7.88
N VAL A 131 -19.39 10.30 8.53
CA VAL A 131 -19.08 8.93 9.01
C VAL A 131 -18.84 7.96 7.84
N PRO A 132 -19.73 7.85 6.83
CA PRO A 132 -19.46 7.04 5.64
C PRO A 132 -18.25 7.52 4.85
N LEU A 133 -18.02 8.84 4.77
CA LEU A 133 -16.84 9.41 4.12
C LEU A 133 -15.54 8.88 4.74
N ILE A 134 -15.45 8.81 6.08
CA ILE A 134 -14.24 8.32 6.75
C ILE A 134 -14.11 6.79 6.62
N ILE A 135 -15.20 6.04 6.79
CA ILE A 135 -15.16 4.57 6.72
C ILE A 135 -14.85 4.09 5.29
N LEU A 136 -15.57 4.60 4.29
CA LEU A 136 -15.43 4.18 2.90
C LEU A 136 -14.30 4.91 2.19
N GLY A 137 -14.10 6.19 2.52
CA GLY A 137 -13.09 7.02 1.87
C GLY A 137 -11.69 6.79 2.43
N SER A 138 -11.50 6.69 3.75
CA SER A 138 -10.16 6.51 4.33
C SER A 138 -9.79 5.04 4.54
N PHE A 139 -10.55 4.33 5.37
CA PHE A 139 -10.16 2.97 5.77
C PHE A 139 -10.13 2.02 4.58
N PHE A 140 -11.15 2.04 3.72
CA PHE A 140 -11.18 1.18 2.55
C PHE A 140 -10.13 1.59 1.51
N MET A 141 -9.98 2.88 1.19
CA MET A 141 -9.03 3.31 0.15
C MET A 141 -7.56 3.11 0.55
N LEU A 142 -7.18 3.43 1.79
CA LEU A 142 -5.81 3.20 2.27
C LEU A 142 -5.47 1.71 2.25
N ASN A 143 -6.38 0.86 2.73
CA ASN A 143 -6.18 -0.58 2.73
C ASN A 143 -6.12 -1.15 1.31
N LEU A 144 -6.87 -0.60 0.36
CA LEU A 144 -6.84 -1.03 -1.04
C LEU A 144 -5.51 -0.65 -1.72
N VAL A 145 -5.02 0.57 -1.46
CA VAL A 145 -3.70 1.01 -1.95
C VAL A 145 -2.58 0.13 -1.39
N LEU A 146 -2.59 -0.12 -0.07
CA LEU A 146 -1.61 -1.00 0.58
C LEU A 146 -1.71 -2.44 0.06
N GLY A 147 -2.92 -2.96 -0.13
CA GLY A 147 -3.16 -4.31 -0.66
C GLY A 147 -2.57 -4.50 -2.04
N VAL A 148 -2.74 -3.53 -2.94
CA VAL A 148 -2.17 -3.64 -4.30
C VAL A 148 -0.68 -3.39 -4.33
N LEU A 149 -0.17 -2.44 -3.53
CA LEU A 149 1.29 -2.29 -3.41
C LEU A 149 1.94 -3.57 -2.90
N SER A 150 1.33 -4.23 -1.91
CA SER A 150 1.76 -5.53 -1.40
C SER A 150 1.71 -6.60 -2.50
N GLY A 151 0.62 -6.69 -3.26
CA GLY A 151 0.50 -7.63 -4.38
C GLY A 151 1.51 -7.39 -5.51
N GLU A 152 1.76 -6.12 -5.87
CA GLU A 152 2.76 -5.76 -6.87
C GLU A 152 4.18 -6.07 -6.38
N PHE A 153 4.47 -5.80 -5.10
CA PHE A 153 5.76 -6.16 -4.51
C PHE A 153 5.95 -7.67 -4.38
N ALA A 154 4.90 -8.43 -4.07
CA ALA A 154 4.94 -9.88 -4.04
C ALA A 154 5.24 -10.44 -5.44
N LYS A 155 4.54 -9.94 -6.47
CA LYS A 155 4.77 -10.33 -7.86
C LYS A 155 6.17 -9.98 -8.37
N GLU A 156 6.67 -8.80 -8.03
CA GLU A 156 8.03 -8.41 -8.41
C GLU A 156 9.09 -9.24 -7.68
N ARG A 157 8.84 -9.53 -6.39
CA ARG A 157 9.71 -10.41 -5.59
C ARG A 157 9.76 -11.82 -6.17
N GLU A 158 8.61 -12.41 -6.48
CA GLU A 158 8.49 -13.73 -7.11
C GLU A 158 9.26 -13.76 -8.45
N ARG A 159 9.14 -12.71 -9.26
CA ARG A 159 9.89 -12.58 -10.52
C ARG A 159 11.40 -12.55 -10.30
N VAL A 160 11.87 -11.85 -9.28
CA VAL A 160 13.29 -11.79 -8.94
C VAL A 160 13.79 -13.14 -8.44
N GLU A 161 13.06 -13.79 -7.54
CA GLU A 161 13.39 -15.11 -6.98
C GLU A 161 13.46 -16.17 -8.10
N ASN A 162 12.47 -16.22 -9.01
CA ASN A 162 12.46 -17.13 -10.16
C ASN A 162 13.66 -16.91 -11.09
N ARG A 163 14.06 -15.66 -11.32
CA ARG A 163 15.23 -15.34 -12.15
C ARG A 163 16.53 -15.77 -11.47
N GLN A 164 16.63 -15.57 -10.16
CA GLN A 164 17.78 -16.03 -9.37
C GLN A 164 17.87 -17.56 -9.35
N ALA A 165 16.76 -18.26 -9.18
CA ALA A 165 16.68 -19.72 -9.25
C ALA A 165 17.14 -20.24 -10.62
N PHE A 166 16.64 -19.68 -11.71
CA PHE A 166 17.07 -20.04 -13.06
C PHE A 166 18.58 -19.85 -13.29
N LEU A 167 19.14 -18.70 -12.86
CA LEU A 167 20.57 -18.43 -12.99
C LEU A 167 21.41 -19.39 -12.14
N LYS A 168 20.93 -19.75 -10.94
CA LYS A 168 21.59 -20.72 -10.05
C LYS A 168 21.64 -22.11 -10.70
N ILE A 169 20.50 -22.59 -11.21
CA ILE A 169 20.41 -23.89 -11.91
C ILE A 169 21.34 -23.91 -13.11
N ARG A 170 21.32 -22.85 -13.94
CA ARG A 170 22.18 -22.78 -15.13
C ARG A 170 23.67 -22.79 -14.77
N ARG A 171 24.07 -22.10 -13.70
CA ARG A 171 25.46 -22.11 -13.21
C ARG A 171 25.88 -23.48 -12.71
N GLN A 172 24.98 -24.19 -12.03
CA GLN A 172 25.22 -25.53 -11.52
C GLN A 172 25.36 -26.55 -12.67
N GLN A 173 24.48 -26.51 -13.67
CA GLN A 173 24.60 -27.33 -14.88
C GLN A 173 25.86 -27.06 -15.69
N GLN A 174 26.38 -25.83 -15.66
CA GLN A 174 27.63 -25.50 -16.33
C GLN A 174 28.84 -26.05 -15.58
N LEU A 175 28.85 -25.91 -14.24
CA LEU A 175 29.87 -26.50 -13.38
C LEU A 175 29.90 -28.03 -13.48
N GLU A 176 28.74 -28.68 -13.54
CA GLU A 176 28.64 -30.13 -13.72
C GLU A 176 29.23 -30.58 -15.07
N ARG A 177 28.90 -29.87 -16.15
CA ARG A 177 29.48 -30.16 -17.49
C ARG A 177 30.98 -29.94 -17.54
N GLU A 178 31.48 -28.88 -16.93
CA GLU A 178 32.93 -28.63 -16.83
C GLU A 178 33.61 -29.73 -16.02
N LEU A 179 33.02 -30.13 -14.88
CA LEU A 179 33.54 -31.20 -14.03
C LEU A 179 33.57 -32.55 -14.75
N ASP A 180 32.49 -32.93 -15.43
CA ASP A 180 32.43 -34.18 -16.21
C ASP A 180 33.48 -34.20 -17.33
N GLY A 181 33.70 -33.07 -18.00
CA GLY A 181 34.77 -32.92 -18.99
C GLY A 181 36.17 -33.13 -18.38
N TYR A 182 36.46 -32.55 -17.22
CA TYR A 182 37.74 -32.77 -16.52
C TYR A 182 37.92 -34.23 -16.11
N VAL A 183 36.86 -34.90 -15.65
CA VAL A 183 36.91 -36.33 -15.28
C VAL A 183 37.20 -37.20 -16.51
N GLU A 184 36.59 -36.90 -17.65
CA GLU A 184 36.85 -37.63 -18.90
C GLU A 184 38.33 -37.50 -19.33
N TRP A 185 38.88 -36.28 -19.28
CA TRP A 185 40.29 -36.03 -19.56
C TRP A 185 41.23 -36.82 -18.64
N ILE A 186 40.94 -36.87 -17.33
CA ILE A 186 41.72 -37.64 -16.36
C ILE A 186 41.64 -39.14 -16.66
N CYS A 187 40.44 -39.68 -16.89
CA CYS A 187 40.26 -41.10 -17.23
C CYS A 187 41.05 -41.49 -18.49
N LYS A 188 41.05 -40.62 -19.50
CA LYS A 188 41.77 -40.86 -20.75
C LYS A 188 43.29 -40.81 -20.56
N ALA A 189 43.79 -39.87 -19.75
CA ALA A 189 45.20 -39.82 -19.39
C ALA A 189 45.64 -41.07 -18.62
N GLU A 190 44.84 -41.54 -17.65
CA GLU A 190 45.09 -42.79 -16.93
C GLU A 190 45.14 -44.01 -17.86
N GLU A 191 44.26 -44.09 -18.86
CA GLU A 191 44.26 -45.19 -19.84
C GLU A 191 45.52 -45.22 -20.69
N VAL A 192 46.02 -44.05 -21.10
CA VAL A 192 47.29 -43.95 -21.84
C VAL A 192 48.45 -44.39 -20.95
N ILE A 193 48.50 -43.98 -19.68
CA ILE A 193 49.52 -44.42 -18.71
C ILE A 193 49.47 -45.94 -18.54
N LEU A 194 48.28 -46.54 -18.37
CA LEU A 194 48.13 -47.99 -18.23
C LEU A 194 48.58 -48.78 -19.48
N ALA A 195 48.46 -48.18 -20.67
CA ALA A 195 48.87 -48.78 -21.93
C ALA A 195 50.38 -48.62 -22.24
N GLU A 196 51.08 -47.72 -21.54
CA GLU A 196 52.51 -47.45 -21.76
C GLU A 196 53.39 -48.55 -21.14
N GLU A 197 54.22 -49.22 -21.95
CA GLU A 197 55.08 -50.34 -21.54
C GLU A 197 56.11 -50.02 -20.45
N ARG A 198 56.39 -48.73 -20.21
CA ARG A 198 57.38 -48.27 -19.21
C ARG A 198 56.80 -48.13 -17.81
N THR A 199 55.49 -48.24 -17.64
CA THR A 199 54.85 -48.15 -16.33
C THR A 199 55.04 -49.41 -15.51
N THR A 200 55.39 -49.25 -14.23
CA THR A 200 55.63 -50.37 -13.34
C THR A 200 54.30 -51.06 -12.95
N GLU A 201 54.32 -52.37 -12.73
CA GLU A 201 53.11 -53.12 -12.34
C GLU A 201 52.50 -52.63 -11.01
N GLU A 202 53.33 -52.09 -10.12
CA GLU A 202 52.88 -51.46 -8.88
C GLU A 202 52.05 -50.19 -9.17
N GLU A 203 52.52 -49.32 -10.08
CA GLU A 203 51.79 -48.11 -10.49
C GLU A 203 50.45 -48.45 -11.18
N LYS A 204 50.44 -49.47 -12.06
CA LYS A 204 49.20 -49.94 -12.70
C LYS A 204 48.18 -50.47 -11.69
N MET A 205 48.63 -51.25 -10.71
CA MET A 205 47.77 -51.73 -9.63
C MET A 205 47.21 -50.57 -8.79
N HIS A 206 48.02 -49.57 -8.45
CA HIS A 206 47.57 -48.39 -7.72
C HIS A 206 46.51 -47.59 -8.47
N ILE A 207 46.67 -47.38 -9.78
CA ILE A 207 45.69 -46.69 -10.62
C ILE A 207 44.36 -47.48 -10.70
N MET A 208 44.44 -48.80 -10.91
CA MET A 208 43.24 -49.65 -10.94
C MET A 208 42.51 -49.69 -9.60
N GLU A 209 43.25 -49.73 -8.48
CA GLU A 209 42.65 -49.70 -7.15
C GLU A 209 41.99 -48.35 -6.85
N ALA A 210 42.61 -47.23 -7.26
CA ALA A 210 42.04 -45.89 -7.16
C ALA A 210 40.73 -45.77 -7.96
N ARG A 211 40.69 -46.27 -9.22
CA ARG A 211 39.47 -46.35 -10.04
C ARG A 211 38.36 -47.14 -9.34
N ARG A 212 38.69 -48.31 -8.76
CA ARG A 212 37.72 -49.15 -8.05
C ARG A 212 37.14 -48.44 -6.82
N ARG A 213 37.98 -47.74 -6.04
CA ARG A 213 37.56 -46.94 -4.89
C ARG A 213 36.68 -45.76 -5.30
N ALA A 214 37.05 -45.05 -6.37
CA ALA A 214 36.26 -43.94 -6.92
C ALA A 214 34.89 -44.40 -7.43
N ALA A 215 34.83 -45.51 -8.17
CA ALA A 215 33.58 -46.10 -8.64
C ALA A 215 32.65 -46.52 -7.49
N ASN A 216 33.20 -47.11 -6.42
CA ASN A 216 32.44 -47.47 -5.23
C ASN A 216 31.91 -46.23 -4.50
N LYS A 217 32.72 -45.16 -4.37
CA LYS A 217 32.25 -43.89 -3.81
C LYS A 217 31.13 -43.26 -4.64
N ARG A 218 31.25 -43.24 -5.97
CA ARG A 218 30.25 -42.66 -6.88
C ARG A 218 28.92 -43.41 -6.83
N LYS A 219 28.94 -44.75 -6.73
CA LYS A 219 27.74 -45.56 -6.51
C LYS A 219 27.06 -45.24 -5.17
N LYS A 220 27.86 -45.09 -4.10
CA LYS A 220 27.36 -44.75 -2.77
C LYS A 220 26.74 -43.35 -2.75
N LEU A 221 27.35 -42.38 -3.45
CA LEU A 221 26.84 -41.01 -3.54
C LEU A 221 25.52 -40.95 -4.32
N LYS A 222 25.41 -41.64 -5.47
CA LYS A 222 24.15 -41.74 -6.23
C LYS A 222 23.03 -42.40 -5.43
N SER A 223 23.35 -43.44 -4.66
CA SER A 223 22.38 -44.08 -3.77
C SER A 223 21.89 -43.16 -2.64
N MET A 224 22.74 -42.28 -2.12
CA MET A 224 22.32 -41.28 -1.12
C MET A 224 21.53 -40.15 -1.76
N HIS A 225 21.92 -39.69 -2.95
CA HIS A 225 21.21 -38.62 -3.66
C HIS A 225 19.79 -39.04 -4.01
N ASN A 226 19.58 -40.20 -4.65
CA ASN A 226 18.23 -40.69 -4.94
C ASN A 226 17.36 -40.82 -3.69
N LYS A 227 17.95 -41.17 -2.55
CA LYS A 227 17.20 -41.28 -1.28
C LYS A 227 16.77 -39.90 -0.76
N SER A 228 17.59 -38.85 -0.94
CA SER A 228 17.20 -37.50 -0.51
C SER A 228 16.22 -36.84 -1.47
N THR A 229 16.31 -37.12 -2.78
CA THR A 229 15.34 -36.59 -3.75
C THR A 229 13.95 -37.19 -3.54
N ASP A 230 13.86 -38.48 -3.20
CA ASP A 230 12.58 -39.13 -2.85
C ASP A 230 11.97 -38.54 -1.56
N GLU A 231 12.80 -38.12 -0.58
CA GLU A 231 12.35 -37.47 0.67
C GLU A 231 11.92 -36.00 0.45
N GLU A 232 12.58 -35.25 -0.45
CA GLU A 232 12.21 -33.86 -0.80
C GLU A 232 10.93 -33.79 -1.66
N GLU A 233 10.69 -34.75 -2.57
CA GLU A 233 9.44 -34.83 -3.34
C GLU A 233 8.24 -35.22 -2.46
N GLU A 234 8.43 -35.97 -1.37
CA GLU A 234 7.37 -36.28 -0.40
C GLU A 234 7.00 -35.06 0.47
N GLU A 235 7.96 -34.21 0.85
CA GLU A 235 7.70 -32.97 1.61
C GLU A 235 7.00 -31.88 0.77
N GLU A 236 7.35 -31.70 -0.51
CA GLU A 236 6.66 -30.73 -1.38
C GLU A 236 5.19 -31.11 -1.65
N VAL A 237 4.86 -32.40 -1.68
CA VAL A 237 3.47 -32.88 -1.89
C VAL A 237 2.60 -32.70 -0.63
N GLU A 238 3.18 -32.77 0.57
CA GLU A 238 2.45 -32.48 1.81
C GLU A 238 2.12 -30.99 1.98
N ASP A 239 3.00 -30.08 1.54
CA ASP A 239 2.80 -28.63 1.66
C ASP A 239 1.78 -28.08 0.64
N GLU A 240 1.69 -28.65 -0.57
CA GLU A 240 0.61 -28.31 -1.53
C GLU A 240 -0.78 -28.79 -1.07
N GLY A 241 -0.84 -29.80 -0.19
CA GLY A 241 -2.10 -30.34 0.35
C GLY A 241 -2.78 -29.46 1.40
N PHE A 242 -2.04 -28.55 2.04
CA PHE A 242 -2.55 -27.69 3.12
C PHE A 242 -2.97 -26.28 2.65
N ALA A 243 -2.75 -25.94 1.37
CA ALA A 243 -3.00 -24.63 0.78
C ALA A 243 -4.34 -24.51 0.02
N ARG A 244 -5.40 -25.24 0.42
CA ARG A 244 -6.75 -25.16 -0.16
C ARG A 244 -7.80 -24.57 0.77
#